data_AF-A0A3B8QMW8-F1
#
_entry.id   AF-A0A3B8QMW8-F1
#
_cell.length_a   1.000
_cell.length_b   1.000
_cell.length_c   1.000
_cell.angle_alpha   90.00
_cell.angle_beta   90.00
_cell.angle_gamma   90.00
#
_symmetry.space_group_name_H-M   'P 1'
#
loop_
_entity.id
_entity.type
_entity.pdbx_description
1 polymer ?
#
loop_
_entity_poly.entity_id
_entity_poly.type
_entity_poly.pdbx_seq_one_letter_code
_entity_poly.pdbx_strand_id
1 'polypeptide(L)'
;MKNIITATALILFPFIALAGGHSGLGGHGTGVIVDTKVLEGKTGVIVQNITEDIWIWDNPPEGFDAATTASCTQTISFAAGQEAPIGGAVTCTVIDETGDIFINTGTFGGDGVLLTLVGGTGKWAAYTGAQWKGVTRHSLKGGGSVYDFTPAN
;
A
#
# COMPACT_ATOMS: atom_id res chain seq x y z
N MET A 1 -0.76 12.89 -56.64
CA MET A 1 0.25 12.40 -55.69
C MET A 1 0.06 13.12 -54.36
N LYS A 2 -0.46 12.43 -53.34
CA LYS A 2 -0.40 12.73 -51.88
C LYS A 2 -1.52 11.96 -51.19
N ASN A 3 -1.24 10.75 -50.72
CA ASN A 3 -2.04 10.13 -49.68
C ASN A 3 -1.11 9.89 -48.49
N ILE A 4 -1.36 10.64 -47.43
CA ILE A 4 -0.60 10.66 -46.18
C ILE A 4 -0.97 9.39 -45.41
N ILE A 5 -0.02 8.48 -45.25
CA ILE A 5 -0.14 7.38 -44.28
C ILE A 5 0.20 7.99 -42.92
N THR A 6 -0.82 8.41 -42.18
CA THR A 6 -0.67 8.81 -40.78
C THR A 6 -0.55 7.53 -39.94
N ALA A 7 0.69 7.09 -39.71
CA ALA A 7 0.97 6.08 -38.71
C ALA A 7 0.84 6.73 -37.33
N THR A 8 -0.27 6.47 -36.64
CA THR A 8 -0.41 6.78 -35.21
C THR A 8 0.47 5.80 -34.45
N ALA A 9 1.75 6.14 -34.31
CA ALA A 9 2.59 5.53 -33.29
C ALA A 9 2.04 5.99 -31.93
N LEU A 10 1.28 5.12 -31.26
CA LEU A 10 0.95 5.29 -29.85
C LEU A 10 2.26 5.12 -29.09
N ILE A 11 2.97 6.23 -28.87
CA ILE A 11 4.21 6.18 -28.13
C ILE A 11 3.83 5.97 -26.65
N LEU A 12 3.89 4.72 -26.21
CA LEU A 12 4.01 4.36 -24.80
C LEU A 12 5.37 4.84 -24.30
N PHE A 13 5.52 6.16 -24.13
CA PHE A 13 6.62 6.67 -23.31
C PHE A 13 6.24 6.39 -21.85
N PRO A 14 7.10 5.72 -21.06
CA PRO A 14 6.96 5.78 -19.62
C PRO A 14 7.13 7.26 -19.27
N PHE A 15 6.05 7.90 -18.82
CA PHE A 15 6.18 9.12 -18.05
C PHE A 15 6.98 8.73 -16.82
N ILE A 16 8.30 8.95 -16.86
CA ILE A 16 9.10 9.04 -15.66
C ILE A 16 8.63 10.34 -15.00
N ALA A 17 7.49 10.28 -14.31
CA ALA A 17 7.15 11.24 -13.30
C ALA A 17 8.21 11.04 -12.22
N LEU A 18 9.26 11.85 -12.26
CA LEU A 18 10.12 12.01 -11.10
C LEU A 18 9.19 12.43 -9.97
N ALA A 19 9.09 11.60 -8.92
CA ALA A 19 8.40 11.88 -7.67
C ALA A 19 9.12 13.03 -6.94
N GLY A 20 9.15 14.21 -7.56
CA GLY A 20 9.84 15.39 -7.07
C GLY A 20 9.17 15.84 -5.78
N GLY A 21 9.80 15.51 -4.64
CA GLY A 21 9.59 16.19 -3.36
C GLY A 21 8.33 15.85 -2.56
N HIS A 22 7.46 14.95 -3.02
CA HIS A 22 6.23 14.59 -2.30
C HIS A 22 6.44 13.52 -1.21
N SER A 23 7.68 13.28 -0.78
CA SER A 23 8.06 12.29 0.23
C SER A 23 7.71 12.70 1.68
N GLY A 24 6.66 13.49 1.87
CA GLY A 24 6.41 14.18 3.15
C GLY A 24 5.27 13.62 3.99
N LEU A 25 4.42 12.74 3.44
CA LEU A 25 3.22 12.29 4.15
C LEU A 25 3.55 11.20 5.16
N GLY A 26 3.67 11.53 6.43
CA GLY A 26 3.65 10.55 7.51
C GLY A 26 2.24 10.32 8.03
N GLY A 27 2.10 9.39 8.97
CA GLY A 27 0.83 9.18 9.62
C GLY A 27 0.81 7.95 10.51
N HIS A 28 -0.40 7.60 10.90
CA HIS A 28 -0.69 6.43 11.72
C HIS A 28 -2.01 5.83 11.29
N GLY A 29 -2.27 4.59 11.70
CA GLY A 29 -3.48 3.93 11.29
C GLY A 29 -3.86 2.76 12.18
N THR A 30 -5.04 2.25 11.88
CA THR A 30 -5.56 1.02 12.45
C THR A 30 -6.07 0.13 11.34
N GLY A 31 -5.86 -1.17 11.48
CA GLY A 31 -6.39 -2.18 10.58
C GLY A 31 -7.14 -3.24 11.35
N VAL A 32 -8.22 -3.78 10.79
CA VAL A 32 -8.95 -4.91 11.34
C VAL A 32 -9.03 -6.00 10.28
N ILE A 33 -8.62 -7.22 10.65
CA ILE A 33 -8.80 -8.40 9.81
C ILE A 33 -10.31 -8.71 9.71
N VAL A 34 -10.84 -8.68 8.50
CA VAL A 34 -12.25 -9.00 8.20
C VAL A 34 -12.43 -10.38 7.58
N ASP A 35 -11.38 -10.94 6.99
CA ASP A 35 -11.36 -12.32 6.52
C ASP A 35 -9.95 -12.91 6.66
N THR A 36 -9.88 -14.22 6.90
CA THR A 36 -8.63 -14.97 7.01
C THR A 36 -8.75 -16.31 6.34
N LYS A 37 -7.75 -16.64 5.52
CA LYS A 37 -7.55 -17.96 4.95
C LYS A 37 -6.16 -18.46 5.28
N VAL A 38 -6.07 -19.67 5.81
CA VAL A 38 -4.80 -20.34 6.08
C VAL A 38 -4.58 -21.45 5.06
N LEU A 39 -3.41 -21.44 4.43
CA LEU A 39 -2.94 -22.50 3.55
C LEU A 39 -1.84 -23.27 4.27
N GLU A 40 -2.12 -24.51 4.63
CA GLU A 40 -1.17 -25.37 5.33
C GLU A 40 -0.19 -26.02 4.35
N GLY A 41 1.11 -25.87 4.64
CA GLY A 41 2.19 -26.62 4.02
C GLY A 41 2.85 -27.56 5.03
N LYS A 42 3.68 -28.49 4.55
CA LYS A 42 4.40 -29.43 5.43
C LYS A 42 5.41 -28.75 6.35
N THR A 43 5.98 -27.63 5.91
CA THR A 43 7.11 -26.94 6.56
C THR A 43 6.76 -25.53 7.01
N GLY A 44 5.48 -25.13 6.92
CA GLY A 44 5.04 -23.78 7.21
C GLY A 44 3.61 -23.54 6.77
N VAL A 45 3.14 -22.32 6.97
CA VAL A 45 1.80 -21.88 6.59
C VAL A 45 1.87 -20.57 5.82
N ILE A 46 0.90 -20.36 4.93
CA ILE A 46 0.62 -19.05 4.36
C ILE A 46 -0.70 -18.56 4.93
N VAL A 47 -0.68 -17.40 5.56
CA VAL A 47 -1.87 -16.70 6.06
C VAL A 47 -2.22 -15.61 5.07
N GLN A 48 -3.43 -15.67 4.53
CA GLN A 48 -4.01 -14.63 3.70
C GLN A 48 -5.05 -13.88 4.52
N ASN A 49 -4.85 -12.59 4.73
CA ASN A 49 -5.82 -11.74 5.43
C ASN A 49 -6.39 -10.71 4.46
N ILE A 50 -7.68 -10.44 4.59
CA ILE A 50 -8.29 -9.20 4.10
C ILE A 50 -8.43 -8.30 5.32
N THR A 51 -7.94 -7.07 5.21
CA THR A 51 -8.06 -6.07 6.27
C THR A 51 -8.76 -4.83 5.75
N GLU A 52 -9.55 -4.23 6.62
CA GLU A 52 -10.10 -2.88 6.43
C GLU A 52 -9.37 -1.95 7.38
N ASP A 53 -8.76 -0.92 6.80
CA ASP A 53 -7.82 -0.05 7.45
C ASP A 53 -8.29 1.40 7.37
N ILE A 54 -7.92 2.18 8.40
CA ILE A 54 -8.06 3.63 8.43
C ILE A 54 -6.65 4.20 8.57
N TRP A 55 -6.23 4.98 7.58
CA TRP A 55 -4.97 5.72 7.58
C TRP A 55 -5.24 7.18 7.89
N ILE A 56 -4.63 7.69 8.94
CA ILE A 56 -4.71 9.08 9.39
C ILE A 56 -3.40 9.74 8.97
N TRP A 57 -3.50 10.78 8.16
CA TRP A 57 -2.36 11.51 7.62
C TRP A 57 -1.95 12.61 8.60
N ASP A 58 -0.67 12.66 8.96
CA ASP A 58 -0.16 13.71 9.83
C ASP A 58 0.13 14.96 9.00
N ASN A 59 -0.61 16.04 9.28
CA ASN A 59 -0.49 17.34 8.59
C ASN A 59 -0.59 17.23 7.05
N PRO A 60 -1.71 16.71 6.52
CA PRO A 60 -1.87 16.57 5.08
C PRO A 60 -1.85 17.94 4.39
N PRO A 61 -1.35 18.04 3.14
CA PRO A 61 -1.44 19.26 2.35
C PRO A 61 -2.88 19.76 2.20
N GLU A 62 -3.02 21.04 1.91
CA GLU A 62 -4.34 21.60 1.59
C GLU A 62 -5.02 20.82 0.46
N GLY A 63 -6.30 20.47 0.65
CA GLY A 63 -7.08 19.67 -0.29
C GLY A 63 -6.96 18.15 -0.13
N PHE A 64 -6.07 17.66 0.73
CA PHE A 64 -6.05 16.24 1.12
C PHE A 64 -6.97 15.96 2.30
N ASP A 65 -7.58 14.78 2.29
CA ASP A 65 -8.39 14.29 3.40
C ASP A 65 -7.51 13.99 4.62
N ALA A 66 -8.02 14.27 5.82
CA ALA A 66 -7.29 13.97 7.06
C ALA A 66 -7.10 12.46 7.29
N ALA A 67 -7.97 11.65 6.70
CA ALA A 67 -7.88 10.21 6.75
C ALA A 67 -8.42 9.56 5.48
N THR A 68 -7.95 8.37 5.17
CA THR A 68 -8.43 7.51 4.07
C THR A 68 -8.74 6.12 4.59
N THR A 69 -9.73 5.46 4.00
CA THR A 69 -9.96 4.02 4.22
C THR A 69 -9.20 3.21 3.18
N ALA A 70 -8.67 2.06 3.58
CA ALA A 70 -7.95 1.16 2.69
C ALA A 70 -8.43 -0.27 2.89
N SER A 71 -8.77 -0.94 1.79
CA SER A 71 -8.98 -2.39 1.79
C SER A 71 -7.69 -3.07 1.36
N CYS A 72 -7.15 -3.95 2.20
CA CYS A 72 -5.85 -4.57 1.97
C CYS A 72 -5.95 -6.09 1.91
N THR A 73 -5.25 -6.69 0.96
CA THR A 73 -4.99 -8.13 0.92
C THR A 73 -3.55 -8.38 1.31
N GLN A 74 -3.35 -9.11 2.41
CA GLN A 74 -2.04 -9.49 2.93
C GLN A 74 -1.83 -10.99 2.69
N THR A 75 -0.65 -11.39 2.26
CA THR A 75 -0.24 -12.80 2.15
C THR A 75 1.10 -12.96 2.84
N ILE A 76 1.10 -13.68 3.97
CA ILE A 76 2.23 -13.75 4.91
C ILE A 76 2.63 -15.20 5.11
N SER A 77 3.92 -15.49 4.99
CA SER A 77 4.48 -16.83 5.18
C SER A 77 5.11 -16.97 6.56
N PHE A 78 4.87 -18.10 7.20
CA PHE A 78 5.47 -18.48 8.48
C PHE A 78 6.12 -19.86 8.34
N ALA A 79 7.33 -20.02 8.87
CA ALA A 79 7.94 -21.35 9.00
C ALA A 79 7.25 -22.13 10.13
N ALA A 80 7.17 -23.46 10.00
CA ALA A 80 6.57 -24.30 11.03
C ALA A 80 7.30 -24.12 12.37
N GLY A 81 6.53 -23.88 13.43
CA GLY A 81 7.06 -23.63 14.77
C GLY A 81 7.61 -22.21 15.00
N GLN A 82 7.45 -21.29 14.04
CA GLN A 82 7.81 -19.88 14.21
C GLN A 82 6.57 -19.00 14.22
N GLU A 83 6.49 -18.09 15.19
CA GLU A 83 5.44 -17.06 15.25
C GLU A 83 5.79 -15.84 14.41
N ALA A 84 7.08 -15.60 14.15
CA ALA A 84 7.52 -14.49 13.32
C ALA A 84 7.34 -14.81 11.83
N PRO A 85 6.86 -13.85 11.02
CA PRO A 85 6.77 -14.03 9.58
C PRO A 85 8.17 -14.13 8.97
N ILE A 86 8.34 -15.03 8.01
CA ILE A 86 9.58 -15.16 7.22
C ILE A 86 9.55 -14.31 5.94
N GLY A 87 8.40 -13.69 5.65
CA GLY A 87 8.20 -12.78 4.54
C GLY A 87 6.72 -12.69 4.17
N GLY A 88 6.40 -11.77 3.27
CA GLY A 88 5.04 -11.63 2.76
C GLY A 88 4.90 -10.45 1.81
N ALA A 89 3.71 -10.33 1.24
CA ALA A 89 3.33 -9.23 0.38
C ALA A 89 1.96 -8.67 0.79
N VAL A 90 1.74 -7.40 0.49
CA VAL A 90 0.46 -6.71 0.70
C VAL A 90 0.11 -5.87 -0.51
N THR A 91 -1.18 -5.79 -0.81
CA THR A 91 -1.75 -4.80 -1.72
C THR A 91 -2.90 -4.11 -1.02
N CYS A 92 -2.91 -2.79 -1.01
CA CYS A 92 -3.97 -1.97 -0.43
C CYS A 92 -4.55 -1.07 -1.51
N THR A 93 -5.86 -0.99 -1.58
CA THR A 93 -6.59 -0.15 -2.53
C THR A 93 -7.39 0.90 -1.76
N VAL A 94 -7.33 2.14 -2.25
CA VAL A 94 -8.00 3.29 -1.64
C VAL A 94 -8.83 4.03 -2.68
N ILE A 95 -10.02 4.43 -2.27
CA ILE A 95 -10.81 5.50 -2.88
C ILE A 95 -11.02 6.51 -1.76
N ASP A 96 -10.51 7.72 -1.90
CA ASP A 96 -10.68 8.75 -0.88
C ASP A 96 -12.05 9.45 -0.97
N GLU A 97 -12.36 10.30 0.01
CA GLU A 97 -13.67 10.96 0.14
C GLU A 97 -13.99 11.89 -1.04
N THR A 98 -12.97 12.33 -1.78
CA THR A 98 -13.13 13.14 -3.00
C THR A 98 -13.26 12.30 -4.28
N GLY A 99 -13.08 10.98 -4.18
CA GLY A 99 -13.16 10.04 -5.29
C GLY A 99 -11.84 9.81 -6.03
N ASP A 100 -10.73 10.38 -5.55
CA ASP A 100 -9.40 10.05 -6.07
C ASP A 100 -8.96 8.68 -5.56
N ILE A 101 -8.24 7.93 -6.39
CA ILE A 101 -7.82 6.56 -6.07
C ILE A 101 -6.31 6.46 -5.94
N PHE A 102 -5.87 5.46 -5.17
CA PHE A 102 -4.50 4.98 -5.26
C PHE A 102 -4.35 3.53 -4.78
N ILE A 103 -3.27 2.90 -5.22
CA ILE A 103 -2.90 1.53 -4.88
C ILE A 103 -1.52 1.55 -4.25
N ASN A 104 -1.40 0.95 -3.07
CA ASN A 104 -0.12 0.63 -2.44
C ASN A 104 0.18 -0.86 -2.56
N THR A 105 1.42 -1.20 -2.87
CA THR A 105 1.94 -2.57 -2.74
C THR A 105 3.16 -2.58 -1.86
N GLY A 106 3.39 -3.66 -1.12
CA GLY A 106 4.57 -3.75 -0.28
C GLY A 106 4.94 -5.16 0.13
N THR A 107 6.07 -5.26 0.81
CA THR A 107 6.60 -6.50 1.36
C THR A 107 6.77 -6.40 2.87
N PHE A 108 6.38 -7.46 3.58
CA PHE A 108 6.65 -7.59 5.01
C PHE A 108 8.10 -8.03 5.23
N GLY A 109 8.83 -7.29 6.05
CA GLY A 109 10.18 -7.59 6.52
C GLY A 109 10.26 -7.61 8.04
N GLY A 110 11.44 -7.92 8.58
CA GLY A 110 11.67 -8.03 10.04
C GLY A 110 11.52 -6.70 10.80
N ASP A 111 11.56 -5.58 10.09
CA ASP A 111 11.47 -4.21 10.60
C ASP A 111 10.13 -3.54 10.24
N GLY A 112 9.14 -4.30 9.76
CA GLY A 112 7.82 -3.80 9.35
C GLY A 112 7.55 -3.96 7.86
N VAL A 113 6.61 -3.19 7.33
CA VAL A 113 6.23 -3.21 5.90
C VAL A 113 6.81 -2.00 5.18
N LEU A 114 7.32 -2.20 3.96
CA LEU A 114 7.63 -1.10 3.04
C LEU A 114 6.55 -1.07 1.97
N LEU A 115 5.67 -0.07 2.02
CA LEU A 115 4.62 0.19 1.02
C LEU A 115 5.14 1.15 -0.03
N THR A 116 4.70 0.98 -1.27
CA THR A 116 4.96 1.88 -2.40
C THR A 116 3.65 2.16 -3.10
N LEU A 117 3.34 3.43 -3.35
CA LEU A 117 2.18 3.81 -4.15
C LEU A 117 2.53 3.55 -5.62
N VAL A 118 1.93 2.52 -6.19
CA VAL A 118 2.24 2.05 -7.54
C VAL A 118 1.38 2.71 -8.62
N GLY A 119 0.31 3.38 -8.22
CA GLY A 119 -0.49 4.23 -9.09
C GLY A 119 -1.57 4.97 -8.32
N GLY A 120 -1.85 6.20 -8.73
CA GLY A 120 -2.92 7.02 -8.18
C GLY A 120 -3.43 8.05 -9.18
N THR A 121 -4.59 8.63 -8.88
CA THR A 121 -5.23 9.69 -9.68
C THR A 121 -5.36 10.98 -8.88
N GLY A 122 -5.74 12.06 -9.57
CA GLY A 122 -5.97 13.38 -8.97
C GLY A 122 -4.81 13.80 -8.07
N LYS A 123 -5.11 14.10 -6.79
CA LYS A 123 -4.10 14.55 -5.83
C LYS A 123 -3.01 13.52 -5.54
N TRP A 124 -3.30 12.22 -5.69
CA TRP A 124 -2.35 11.13 -5.47
C TRP A 124 -1.45 10.82 -6.66
N ALA A 125 -1.74 11.34 -7.85
CA ALA A 125 -0.94 11.05 -9.05
C ALA A 125 0.54 11.40 -8.88
N ALA A 126 0.81 12.55 -8.24
CA ALA A 126 2.17 13.04 -7.95
C ALA A 126 2.94 12.19 -6.91
N TYR A 127 2.24 11.31 -6.19
CA TYR A 127 2.81 10.42 -5.18
C TYR A 127 3.13 9.03 -5.74
N THR A 128 2.94 8.80 -7.05
CA THR A 128 3.33 7.52 -7.66
C THR A 128 4.84 7.31 -7.51
N GLY A 129 5.22 6.17 -6.93
CA GLY A 129 6.59 5.83 -6.55
C GLY A 129 6.99 6.25 -5.14
N ALA A 130 6.18 7.04 -4.43
CA ALA A 130 6.43 7.35 -3.02
C ALA A 130 6.35 6.07 -2.17
N GLN A 131 7.18 5.99 -1.14
CA GLN A 131 7.25 4.84 -0.26
C GLN A 131 7.02 5.22 1.20
N TRP A 132 6.47 4.28 1.96
CA TRP A 132 6.23 4.43 3.38
C TRP A 132 6.67 3.19 4.14
N LYS A 133 7.41 3.40 5.23
CA LYS A 133 7.72 2.35 6.19
C LYS A 133 6.64 2.31 7.27
N GLY A 134 5.85 1.25 7.27
CA GLY A 134 4.85 0.97 8.30
C GLY A 134 5.39 0.04 9.39
N VAL A 135 5.13 0.36 10.65
CA VAL A 135 5.52 -0.45 11.82
C VAL A 135 4.34 -0.61 12.77
N THR A 136 3.97 -1.85 13.07
CA THR A 136 2.94 -2.16 14.07
C THR A 136 3.42 -1.79 15.46
N ARG A 137 2.71 -0.88 16.12
CA ARG A 137 2.92 -0.53 17.54
C ARG A 137 2.32 -1.57 18.46
N HIS A 138 1.08 -1.97 18.17
CA HIS A 138 0.33 -2.87 19.02
C HIS A 138 -0.66 -3.71 18.22
N SER A 139 -0.69 -5.01 18.47
CA SER A 139 -1.73 -5.90 17.97
C SER A 139 -2.83 -6.04 19.02
N LEU A 140 -4.06 -5.80 18.59
CA LEU A 140 -5.26 -5.93 19.42
C LEU A 140 -5.77 -7.37 19.36
N LYS A 141 -6.43 -7.80 20.44
CA LYS A 141 -7.14 -9.07 20.45
C LYS A 141 -8.23 -9.06 19.37
N GLY A 142 -8.34 -10.15 18.60
CA GLY A 142 -9.35 -10.28 17.53
C GLY A 142 -8.90 -9.76 16.17
N GLY A 143 -7.59 -9.61 15.92
CA GLY A 143 -7.06 -9.28 14.59
C GLY A 143 -7.02 -7.79 14.26
N GLY A 144 -7.24 -6.92 15.25
CA GLY A 144 -6.98 -5.49 15.11
C GLY A 144 -5.49 -5.16 15.25
N SER A 145 -5.04 -4.05 14.68
CA SER A 145 -3.68 -3.55 14.84
C SER A 145 -3.65 -2.02 14.81
N VAL A 146 -2.69 -1.45 15.55
CA VAL A 146 -2.36 -0.01 15.51
C VAL A 146 -0.92 0.11 15.04
N TYR A 147 -0.68 0.98 14.07
CA TYR A 147 0.63 1.17 13.44
C TYR A 147 0.91 2.63 13.14
N ASP A 148 2.18 2.95 12.98
CA ASP A 148 2.65 4.22 12.43
C ASP A 148 3.29 3.96 11.07
N PHE A 149 3.26 4.97 10.20
CA PHE A 149 4.00 4.94 8.95
C PHE A 149 4.70 6.26 8.70
N THR A 150 5.94 6.17 8.20
CA THR A 150 6.75 7.33 7.85
C THR A 150 7.21 7.22 6.41
N PRO A 151 7.44 8.35 5.72
CA PRO A 151 8.03 8.31 4.38
C PRO A 151 9.37 7.58 4.38
N ALA A 152 9.56 6.71 3.39
CA ALA A 152 10.83 6.07 3.08
C ALA A 152 11.33 6.63 1.74
N ASN A 153 12.57 7.11 1.72
CA ASN A 153 13.24 7.65 0.53
C ASN A 153 14.15 6.61 -0.11
#